data_AF-R5X5I8-F1
#
_entry.id   AF-R5X5I8-F1
#
_cell.length_a   1.000
_cell.length_b   1.000
_cell.length_c   1.000
_cell.angle_alpha   90.00
_cell.angle_beta   90.00
_cell.angle_gamma   90.00
#
_symmetry.space_group_name_H-M   'P 1'
#
loop_
_entity.id
_entity.type
_entity.pdbx_description
1 polymer ?
#
loop_
_entity_poly.entity_id
_entity_poly.type
_entity_poly.pdbx_seq_one_letter_code
_entity_poly.pdbx_strand_id
1 'polypeptide(L)'
;MSSRQTVEKIGFILLGTIVLSFGFYNFYFLNHITEGGVLGFLLILKNLFGVHPSMASIIIDFSLLLLGYRIFGKEFFLYSLFASFAFSITYGMFENIGPILPAINNSLINAILGGLFVGVGCGIIVNTGCSSGGDDALALVIAKKTSLSITKVYILMDGIILLLSLTYLSADAIFYSMIASTLSGKIIDLFLAHTKGSLRLITA
;
A
#
# COMPACT_ATOMS: atom_id res chain seq x y z
N MET A 1 -12.62 5.78 -23.34
CA MET A 1 -12.28 4.36 -23.10
C MET A 1 -13.45 3.51 -23.57
N SER A 2 -13.18 2.36 -24.21
CA SER A 2 -14.24 1.40 -24.55
C SER A 2 -14.80 0.79 -23.26
N SER A 3 -16.12 0.54 -23.17
CA SER A 3 -16.76 -0.04 -21.99
C SER A 3 -16.09 -1.33 -21.50
N ARG A 4 -15.50 -2.11 -22.42
CA ARG A 4 -14.75 -3.33 -22.11
C ARG A 4 -13.48 -3.08 -21.28
N GLN A 5 -12.73 -2.03 -21.61
CA GLN A 5 -11.48 -1.68 -20.91
C GLN A 5 -11.76 -1.22 -19.48
N THR A 6 -12.89 -0.55 -19.26
CA THR A 6 -13.33 -0.13 -17.92
C THR A 6 -13.67 -1.33 -17.04
N VAL A 7 -14.38 -2.33 -17.57
CA VAL A 7 -14.72 -3.55 -16.84
C VAL A 7 -13.47 -4.34 -16.46
N GLU A 8 -12.54 -4.51 -17.40
CA GLU A 8 -11.26 -5.18 -17.14
C GLU A 8 -10.47 -4.45 -16.03
N LYS A 9 -10.39 -3.12 -16.09
CA LYS A 9 -9.73 -2.30 -15.07
C LYS A 9 -10.36 -2.46 -13.69
N ILE A 10 -11.68 -2.39 -13.59
CA ILE A 10 -12.40 -2.60 -12.31
C ILE A 10 -12.14 -4.01 -11.78
N GLY A 11 -12.15 -5.03 -12.65
CA GLY A 11 -11.84 -6.41 -12.27
C GLY A 11 -10.45 -6.57 -11.67
N PHE A 12 -9.43 -5.95 -12.28
CA PHE A 12 -8.07 -5.95 -11.73
C PHE A 12 -7.98 -5.21 -10.40
N ILE A 13 -8.65 -4.07 -10.25
CA ILE A 13 -8.67 -3.34 -8.97
C ILE A 13 -9.28 -4.21 -7.87
N LEU A 14 -10.44 -4.82 -8.12
CA LEU A 14 -11.09 -5.70 -7.15
C LEU A 14 -10.21 -6.90 -6.76
N LEU A 15 -9.64 -7.58 -7.75
CA LEU A 15 -8.73 -8.70 -7.51
C LEU A 15 -7.51 -8.27 -6.69
N GLY A 16 -6.90 -7.13 -7.04
CA GLY A 16 -5.79 -6.55 -6.30
C GLY A 16 -6.16 -6.24 -4.86
N THR A 17 -7.35 -5.64 -4.61
CA THR A 17 -7.81 -5.34 -3.24
C THR A 17 -8.08 -6.57 -2.41
N ILE A 18 -8.59 -7.66 -3.00
CA ILE A 18 -8.79 -8.93 -2.29
C ILE A 18 -7.44 -9.53 -1.89
N VAL A 19 -6.48 -9.59 -2.81
CA VAL A 19 -5.13 -10.12 -2.54
C VAL A 19 -4.41 -9.27 -1.49
N LEU A 20 -4.49 -7.95 -1.63
CA LEU A 20 -3.91 -6.98 -0.71
C LEU A 20 -4.48 -7.15 0.70
N SER A 21 -5.81 -7.10 0.85
CA SER A 21 -6.47 -7.22 2.14
C SER A 21 -6.28 -8.59 2.80
N PHE A 22 -6.21 -9.66 2.02
CA PHE A 22 -5.86 -10.99 2.53
C PHE A 22 -4.47 -11.00 3.17
N GLY A 23 -3.47 -10.48 2.44
CA GLY A 23 -2.09 -10.43 2.91
C GLY A 23 -1.91 -9.53 4.12
N PHE A 24 -2.51 -8.34 4.04
CA PHE A 24 -2.47 -7.35 5.10
C PHE A 24 -3.11 -7.90 6.38
N TYR A 25 -4.30 -8.49 6.33
CA TYR A 25 -4.95 -9.01 7.54
C TYR A 25 -4.22 -10.24 8.11
N ASN A 26 -3.98 -11.28 7.29
CA ASN A 26 -3.48 -12.56 7.80
C ASN A 26 -2.00 -12.51 8.21
N PHE A 27 -1.18 -11.70 7.54
CA PHE A 27 0.26 -11.66 7.80
C PHE A 27 0.71 -10.40 8.52
N TYR A 28 0.17 -9.22 8.21
CA TYR A 28 0.59 -7.99 8.87
C TYR A 28 -0.16 -7.73 10.17
N PHE A 29 -1.48 -7.58 10.09
CA PHE A 29 -2.32 -7.18 11.21
C PHE A 29 -2.24 -8.19 12.37
N LEU A 30 -2.46 -9.48 12.10
CA LEU A 30 -2.44 -10.53 13.11
C LEU A 30 -1.07 -10.78 13.75
N ASN A 31 0.03 -10.39 13.08
CA ASN A 31 1.40 -10.61 13.57
C ASN A 31 2.12 -9.31 13.93
N HIS A 32 1.39 -8.20 14.07
CA HIS A 32 1.91 -6.88 14.44
C HIS A 32 3.06 -6.37 13.57
N ILE A 33 3.09 -6.79 12.30
CA ILE A 33 4.04 -6.24 11.33
C ILE A 33 3.46 -4.91 10.87
N THR A 34 4.18 -3.84 11.19
CA THR A 34 3.73 -2.48 10.88
C THR A 34 4.24 -2.07 9.51
N GLU A 35 3.43 -1.41 8.69
CA GLU A 35 3.94 -0.71 7.50
C GLU A 35 4.50 0.65 7.90
N GLY A 36 5.67 1.00 7.37
CA GLY A 36 6.32 2.26 7.69
C GLY A 36 5.67 3.48 7.03
N GLY A 37 4.69 3.32 6.14
CA GLY A 37 4.06 4.43 5.43
C GLY A 37 3.08 5.25 6.27
N VAL A 38 1.92 5.57 5.70
CA VAL A 38 0.89 6.37 6.38
C VAL A 38 0.48 5.76 7.73
N LEU A 39 0.36 4.43 7.81
CA LEU A 39 0.03 3.72 9.04
C LEU A 39 1.07 3.93 10.16
N GLY A 40 2.36 3.81 9.85
CA GLY A 40 3.43 4.10 10.80
C GLY A 40 3.36 5.55 11.29
N PHE A 41 3.11 6.50 10.39
CA PHE A 41 2.96 7.91 10.75
C PHE A 41 1.74 8.16 11.66
N LEU A 42 0.62 7.48 11.41
CA LEU A 42 -0.56 7.57 12.27
C LEU A 42 -0.30 7.07 13.69
N LEU A 43 0.54 6.03 13.85
CA LEU A 43 0.95 5.54 15.16
C LEU A 43 1.82 6.55 15.90
N ILE A 44 2.71 7.26 15.19
CA ILE A 44 3.49 8.37 15.77
C ILE A 44 2.53 9.47 16.26
N LEU A 45 1.55 9.87 15.43
CA LEU A 45 0.57 10.90 15.80
C LEU A 45 -0.25 10.50 17.03
N LYS A 46 -0.66 9.23 17.12
CA LYS A 46 -1.38 8.71 18.27
C LYS A 46 -0.51 8.73 19.54
N ASN A 47 0.72 8.21 19.46
CA ASN A 47 1.56 7.99 20.63
C ASN A 47 2.19 9.29 21.16
N LEU A 48 2.52 10.25 20.28
CA LEU A 48 3.12 11.52 20.67
C LEU A 48 2.11 12.64 20.92
N PHE A 49 1.02 12.69 20.15
CA PHE A 49 0.07 13.80 20.17
C PHE A 49 -1.35 13.41 20.58
N GLY A 50 -1.60 12.13 20.88
CA GLY A 50 -2.92 11.65 21.29
C GLY A 50 -3.99 11.70 20.19
N VAL A 51 -3.58 11.86 18.92
CA VAL A 51 -4.53 11.98 17.80
C VAL A 51 -5.13 10.62 17.47
N HIS A 52 -6.45 10.58 17.27
CA HIS A 52 -7.14 9.35 16.88
C HIS A 52 -6.75 8.92 15.45
N PRO A 53 -6.19 7.71 15.25
CA PRO A 53 -5.74 7.24 13.94
C PRO A 53 -6.84 7.22 12.88
N SER A 54 -8.09 6.93 13.25
CA SER A 54 -9.22 6.85 12.33
C SER A 54 -9.58 8.19 11.68
N MET A 55 -9.48 9.30 12.42
CA MET A 55 -9.74 10.63 11.88
C MET A 55 -8.54 11.13 11.07
N ALA A 56 -7.33 10.89 11.58
CA ALA A 56 -6.11 11.31 10.90
C ALA A 56 -5.89 10.54 9.59
N SER A 57 -6.23 9.25 9.52
CA SER A 57 -6.08 8.44 8.29
C SER A 57 -6.92 9.01 7.16
N ILE A 58 -8.19 9.32 7.40
CA ILE A 58 -9.10 9.88 6.39
C ILE A 58 -8.53 11.19 5.83
N ILE A 59 -8.08 12.09 6.70
CA ILE A 59 -7.54 13.40 6.29
C ILE A 59 -6.25 13.23 5.48
N ILE A 60 -5.33 12.39 5.97
CA ILE A 60 -4.02 12.17 5.35
C ILE A 60 -4.21 11.46 4.01
N ASP A 61 -4.92 10.33 3.96
CA ASP A 61 -5.14 9.57 2.73
C ASP A 61 -5.85 10.41 1.67
N PHE A 62 -6.90 11.15 2.04
CA PHE A 62 -7.58 12.04 1.12
C PHE A 62 -6.65 13.14 0.58
N SER A 63 -5.80 13.71 1.44
CA SER A 63 -4.82 14.73 1.02
C SER A 63 -3.77 14.16 0.06
N LEU A 64 -3.29 12.94 0.31
CA LEU A 64 -2.31 12.27 -0.55
C LEU A 64 -2.93 11.86 -1.89
N LEU A 65 -4.16 11.37 -1.89
CA LEU A 65 -4.93 11.12 -3.12
C LEU A 65 -5.14 12.41 -3.93
N LEU A 66 -5.39 13.54 -3.27
CA LEU A 66 -5.53 14.84 -3.94
C LEU A 66 -4.20 15.33 -4.52
N LEU A 67 -3.06 15.02 -3.89
CA LEU A 67 -1.74 15.26 -4.49
C LEU A 67 -1.55 14.40 -5.75
N GLY A 68 -1.95 13.12 -5.70
CA GLY A 68 -1.95 12.24 -6.86
C GLY A 68 -2.85 12.74 -7.99
N TYR A 69 -4.04 13.23 -7.67
CA TYR A 69 -4.98 13.86 -8.62
C TYR A 69 -4.32 14.98 -9.44
N ARG A 70 -3.53 15.85 -8.79
CA ARG A 70 -2.84 16.95 -9.49
C ARG A 70 -1.80 16.50 -10.50
N ILE A 71 -1.25 15.28 -10.36
CA ILE A 71 -0.21 14.75 -11.24
C ILE A 71 -0.77 13.80 -12.30
N PHE A 72 -1.68 12.91 -11.90
CA PHE A 72 -2.19 11.82 -12.74
C PHE A 72 -3.63 12.05 -13.24
N GLY A 73 -4.29 13.11 -12.77
CA GLY A 73 -5.61 13.54 -13.23
C GLY A 73 -6.79 12.85 -12.54
N LYS A 74 -8.00 13.17 -13.04
CA LYS A 74 -9.29 12.76 -12.44
C LYS A 74 -9.47 11.25 -12.43
N GLU A 75 -9.00 10.56 -13.46
CA GLU A 75 -9.17 9.12 -13.59
C GLU A 75 -8.41 8.38 -12.47
N PHE A 76 -7.15 8.73 -12.23
CA PHE A 76 -6.36 8.21 -11.11
C PHE A 76 -7.11 8.38 -9.79
N PHE A 77 -7.61 9.59 -9.51
CA PHE A 77 -8.28 9.90 -8.26
C PHE A 77 -9.54 9.05 -8.02
N LEU A 78 -10.42 8.94 -9.02
CA LEU A 78 -11.67 8.20 -8.89
C LEU A 78 -11.43 6.70 -8.72
N TYR A 79 -10.52 6.10 -9.49
CA TYR A 79 -10.21 4.68 -9.34
C TYR A 79 -9.43 4.38 -8.06
N SER A 80 -8.60 5.31 -7.58
CA SER A 80 -7.90 5.15 -6.30
C SER A 80 -8.87 5.22 -5.13
N LEU A 81 -9.82 6.16 -5.14
CA LEU A 81 -10.92 6.17 -4.17
C LEU A 81 -11.70 4.86 -4.20
N PHE A 82 -12.06 4.38 -5.39
CA PHE A 82 -12.74 3.10 -5.54
C PHE A 82 -11.91 1.94 -4.98
N ALA A 83 -10.60 1.89 -5.25
CA ALA A 83 -9.69 0.88 -4.72
C ALA A 83 -9.62 0.94 -3.18
N SER A 84 -9.52 2.14 -2.59
CA SER A 84 -9.50 2.30 -1.13
C SER A 84 -10.82 1.87 -0.46
N PHE A 85 -11.96 2.19 -1.08
CA PHE A 85 -13.26 1.70 -0.62
C PHE A 85 -13.38 0.18 -0.74
N ALA A 86 -12.98 -0.39 -1.87
CA ALA A 86 -12.99 -1.83 -2.09
C ALA A 86 -12.06 -2.55 -1.09
N PHE A 87 -10.85 -2.04 -0.85
CA PHE A 87 -9.94 -2.55 0.17
C PHE A 87 -10.57 -2.52 1.56
N SER A 88 -11.23 -1.44 1.96
CA SER A 88 -11.90 -1.34 3.27
C SER A 88 -13.01 -2.39 3.43
N ILE A 89 -13.80 -2.62 2.38
CA ILE A 89 -14.85 -3.65 2.38
C ILE A 89 -14.23 -5.04 2.49
N THR A 90 -13.25 -5.38 1.65
CA THR A 90 -12.64 -6.72 1.64
C THR A 90 -11.82 -6.99 2.90
N TYR A 91 -11.12 -5.98 3.42
CA TYR A 91 -10.46 -6.04 4.71
C TYR A 91 -11.46 -6.32 5.84
N GLY A 92 -12.57 -5.57 5.90
CA GLY A 92 -13.62 -5.81 6.89
C GLY A 92 -14.26 -7.20 6.76
N MET A 93 -14.34 -7.75 5.55
CA MET A 93 -14.76 -9.15 5.37
C MET A 93 -13.77 -10.13 6.01
N PHE A 94 -12.46 -9.97 5.77
CA PHE A 94 -11.43 -10.83 6.38
C PHE A 94 -11.38 -10.68 7.91
N GLU A 95 -11.57 -9.46 8.42
CA GLU A 95 -11.67 -9.20 9.86
C GLU A 95 -12.84 -9.96 10.50
N ASN A 96 -14.02 -9.92 9.85
CA ASN A 96 -15.21 -10.62 10.35
C ASN A 96 -15.14 -12.15 10.21
N ILE A 97 -14.49 -12.67 9.16
CA ILE A 97 -14.29 -14.12 8.97
C ILE A 97 -13.28 -14.65 10.00
N GLY A 98 -12.31 -13.83 10.38
CA GLY A 98 -11.20 -14.24 11.24
C GLY A 98 -10.02 -14.84 10.45
N PRO A 99 -9.00 -15.36 11.17
CA PRO A 99 -7.79 -15.89 10.54
C PRO A 99 -8.14 -17.05 9.60
N ILE A 100 -7.84 -16.89 8.31
CA ILE A 100 -8.06 -17.95 7.31
C ILE A 100 -6.93 -18.98 7.38
N LEU A 101 -5.72 -18.51 7.71
CA LEU A 101 -4.54 -19.34 7.86
C LEU A 101 -4.30 -19.69 9.33
N PRO A 102 -3.75 -20.88 9.62
CA PRO A 102 -3.27 -21.19 10.96
C PRO A 102 -2.17 -20.21 11.37
N ALA A 103 -2.11 -19.90 12.66
CA ALA A 103 -1.10 -18.98 13.20
C ALA A 103 0.32 -19.48 12.88
N ILE A 104 1.08 -18.64 12.17
CA ILE A 104 2.48 -18.91 11.84
C ILE A 104 3.32 -18.25 12.94
N ASN A 105 3.93 -19.06 13.81
CA ASN A 105 4.77 -18.58 14.91
C ASN A 105 6.19 -18.20 14.43
N ASN A 106 6.30 -17.44 13.34
CA ASN A 106 7.56 -16.97 12.81
C ASN A 106 7.37 -15.62 12.08
N SER A 107 7.78 -14.54 12.74
CA SER A 107 7.64 -13.17 12.24
C SER A 107 8.37 -12.93 10.91
N LEU A 108 9.47 -13.62 10.65
CA LEU A 108 10.17 -13.52 9.36
C LEU A 108 9.34 -14.11 8.22
N ILE A 109 8.71 -15.28 8.45
CA ILE A 109 7.83 -15.90 7.45
C ILE A 109 6.62 -15.01 7.20
N ASN A 110 6.02 -14.45 8.26
CA ASN A 110 4.90 -13.52 8.12
C ASN A 110 5.32 -12.24 7.38
N ALA A 111 6.52 -11.70 7.61
CA ALA A 111 7.03 -10.54 6.90
C ALA A 111 7.20 -10.82 5.40
N ILE A 112 7.76 -11.98 5.04
CA ILE A 112 7.97 -12.37 3.65
C ILE A 112 6.63 -12.63 2.94
N LEU A 113 5.71 -13.39 3.56
CA LEU A 113 4.41 -13.68 2.98
C LEU A 113 3.55 -12.42 2.89
N GLY A 114 3.52 -11.61 3.94
CA GLY A 114 2.82 -10.33 3.92
C GLY A 114 3.37 -9.40 2.85
N GLY A 115 4.70 -9.23 2.76
CA GLY A 115 5.34 -8.44 1.71
C GLY A 115 5.03 -8.95 0.31
N LEU A 116 4.94 -10.28 0.13
CA LEU A 116 4.53 -10.89 -1.13
C LEU A 116 3.09 -10.54 -1.51
N PHE A 117 2.13 -10.82 -0.63
CA PHE A 117 0.71 -10.59 -0.92
C PHE A 117 0.37 -9.10 -1.05
N VAL A 118 0.92 -8.26 -0.16
CA VAL A 118 0.77 -6.80 -0.24
C VAL A 118 1.40 -6.27 -1.53
N GLY A 119 2.63 -6.69 -1.85
CA GLY A 119 3.31 -6.31 -3.08
C GLY A 119 2.57 -6.71 -4.35
N VAL A 120 2.02 -7.93 -4.39
CA VAL A 120 1.21 -8.41 -5.53
C VAL A 120 -0.11 -7.64 -5.62
N GLY A 121 -0.83 -7.50 -4.50
CA GLY A 121 -2.11 -6.80 -4.45
C GLY A 121 -1.99 -5.34 -4.87
N CYS A 122 -1.09 -4.59 -4.24
CA CYS A 122 -0.77 -3.21 -4.63
C CYS A 122 -0.25 -3.16 -6.06
N GLY A 123 0.66 -4.06 -6.43
CA GLY A 123 1.24 -4.17 -7.78
C GLY A 123 0.16 -4.25 -8.87
N ILE A 124 -0.85 -5.10 -8.69
CA ILE A 124 -1.99 -5.24 -9.61
C ILE A 124 -2.78 -3.92 -9.70
N ILE A 125 -3.09 -3.29 -8.57
CA ILE A 125 -3.86 -2.03 -8.53
C ILE A 125 -3.09 -0.92 -9.24
N VAL A 126 -1.82 -0.70 -8.87
CA VAL A 126 -1.02 0.39 -9.45
C VAL A 126 -0.72 0.18 -10.93
N ASN A 127 -0.70 -1.08 -11.37
CA ASN A 127 -0.55 -1.41 -12.78
C ASN A 127 -1.74 -0.93 -13.63
N THR A 128 -2.90 -0.69 -13.03
CA THR A 128 -4.06 -0.10 -13.73
C THR A 128 -4.03 1.43 -13.81
N GLY A 129 -3.00 2.06 -13.23
CA GLY A 129 -2.83 3.52 -13.23
C GLY A 129 -3.59 4.25 -12.12
N CYS A 130 -3.84 3.59 -10.99
CA CYS A 130 -4.37 4.20 -9.76
C CYS A 130 -3.53 3.79 -8.53
N SER A 131 -3.93 4.15 -7.31
CA SER A 131 -3.29 3.69 -6.06
C SER A 131 -4.24 2.84 -5.23
N SER A 132 -3.73 2.00 -4.33
CA SER A 132 -4.60 1.26 -3.39
C SER A 132 -5.04 2.12 -2.20
N GLY A 133 -4.19 3.07 -1.80
CA GLY A 133 -4.41 4.01 -0.71
C GLY A 133 -3.63 5.32 -0.87
N GLY A 134 -3.54 6.09 0.22
CA GLY A 134 -2.82 7.36 0.26
C GLY A 134 -1.30 7.19 0.23
N ASP A 135 -0.76 6.15 0.87
CA ASP A 135 0.68 5.87 0.90
C ASP A 135 1.23 5.56 -0.51
N ASP A 136 0.52 4.73 -1.27
CA ASP A 136 0.78 4.39 -2.66
C ASP A 136 0.70 5.63 -3.55
N ALA A 137 -0.30 6.49 -3.31
CA ALA A 137 -0.45 7.74 -4.06
C ALA A 137 0.75 8.66 -3.84
N LEU A 138 1.19 8.80 -2.59
CA LEU A 138 2.38 9.56 -2.25
C LEU A 138 3.63 8.96 -2.90
N ALA A 139 3.78 7.64 -2.85
CA ALA A 139 4.93 6.96 -3.43
C ALA A 139 4.99 7.12 -4.95
N LEU A 140 3.85 6.96 -5.64
CA LEU A 140 3.73 7.20 -7.09
C LEU A 140 4.04 8.65 -7.46
N VAL A 141 3.55 9.62 -6.67
CA VAL A 141 3.85 11.05 -6.85
C VAL A 141 5.35 11.33 -6.73
N ILE A 142 6.00 10.82 -5.67
CA ILE A 142 7.43 11.01 -5.44
C ILE A 142 8.23 10.32 -6.54
N ALA A 143 7.91 9.07 -6.87
CA ALA A 143 8.59 8.31 -7.93
C ALA A 143 8.49 9.02 -9.29
N LYS A 144 7.32 9.58 -9.62
CA LYS A 144 7.12 10.36 -10.85
C LYS A 144 7.95 11.66 -10.87
N LYS A 145 8.09 12.34 -9.73
CA LYS A 145 8.84 13.61 -9.64
C LYS A 145 10.36 13.43 -9.55
N THR A 146 10.83 12.35 -8.91
CA THR A 146 12.25 12.11 -8.61
C THR A 146 12.91 11.09 -9.54
N SER A 147 12.12 10.41 -10.39
CA SER A 147 12.56 9.26 -11.20
C SER A 147 13.13 8.08 -10.38
N LEU A 148 12.89 8.07 -9.07
CA LEU A 148 13.20 6.93 -8.21
C LEU A 148 12.22 5.77 -8.48
N SER A 149 12.65 4.55 -8.17
CA SER A 149 11.76 3.39 -8.21
C SER A 149 10.85 3.36 -6.97
N ILE A 150 9.70 2.69 -7.03
CA ILE A 150 8.76 2.61 -5.91
C ILE A 150 9.43 1.96 -4.70
N THR A 151 10.24 0.91 -4.91
CA THR A 151 11.04 0.30 -3.84
C THR A 151 11.87 1.34 -3.08
N LYS A 152 12.57 2.22 -3.81
CA LYS A 152 13.42 3.24 -3.18
C LYS A 152 12.60 4.25 -2.38
N VAL A 153 11.44 4.64 -2.91
CA VAL A 153 10.55 5.58 -2.22
C VAL A 153 9.99 4.97 -0.94
N TYR A 154 9.51 3.73 -0.99
CA TYR A 154 9.04 3.01 0.21
C TYR A 154 10.16 2.87 1.25
N ILE A 155 11.35 2.42 0.86
CA ILE A 155 12.47 2.28 1.81
C ILE A 155 12.81 3.62 2.48
N LEU A 156 12.77 4.73 1.73
CA LEU A 156 13.04 6.06 2.30
C LEU A 156 11.91 6.51 3.24
N MET A 157 10.65 6.40 2.80
CA MET A 157 9.49 6.82 3.57
C MET A 157 9.33 5.99 4.84
N ASP A 158 9.32 4.67 4.69
CA ASP A 158 9.23 3.71 5.78
C ASP A 158 10.45 3.79 6.68
N GLY A 159 11.65 3.95 6.12
CA GLY A 159 12.88 4.09 6.90
C GLY A 159 12.81 5.28 7.85
N ILE A 160 12.37 6.45 7.37
CA ILE A 160 12.22 7.64 8.21
C ILE A 160 11.20 7.40 9.33
N ILE A 161 10.03 6.85 8.99
CA ILE A 161 8.94 6.67 9.94
C ILE A 161 9.25 5.55 10.96
N LEU A 162 9.84 4.44 10.52
CA LEU A 162 10.24 3.33 11.39
C LEU A 162 11.37 3.75 12.34
N LEU A 163 12.32 4.58 11.88
CA LEU A 163 13.35 5.15 12.76
C LEU A 163 12.75 6.04 13.84
N LEU A 164 11.76 6.87 13.50
CA LEU A 164 11.01 7.67 14.50
C LEU A 164 10.19 6.78 15.45
N SER A 165 9.75 5.62 14.96
CA SER A 165 8.98 4.63 15.72
C SER A 165 9.81 3.82 16.70
N LEU A 166 11.15 3.88 16.68
CA LEU A 166 12.03 3.24 17.68
C LEU A 166 11.72 3.67 19.12
N THR A 167 11.03 4.80 19.30
CA THR A 167 10.57 5.27 20.60
C THR A 167 9.52 4.37 21.24
N TYR A 168 8.80 3.55 20.46
CA TYR A 168 7.74 2.66 20.96
C TYR A 168 7.66 1.27 20.29
N LEU A 169 8.37 1.01 19.19
CA LEU A 169 8.51 -0.31 18.56
C LEU A 169 9.83 -0.97 18.98
N SER A 170 9.83 -2.31 19.05
CA SER A 170 11.07 -3.09 19.20
C SER A 170 11.89 -3.06 17.91
N ALA A 171 13.21 -3.22 18.04
CA ALA A 171 14.12 -3.31 16.90
C ALA A 171 13.74 -4.48 15.96
N ASP A 172 13.29 -5.59 16.53
CA ASP A 172 12.84 -6.77 15.75
C ASP A 172 11.62 -6.45 14.89
N ALA A 173 10.62 -5.75 15.44
CA ALA A 173 9.43 -5.35 14.69
C ALA A 173 9.80 -4.46 13.50
N ILE A 174 10.69 -3.49 13.72
CA ILE A 174 11.19 -2.60 12.65
C ILE A 174 11.94 -3.38 11.58
N PHE A 175 12.79 -4.34 11.98
CA PHE A 175 13.53 -5.18 11.04
C PHE A 175 12.59 -5.99 10.14
N TYR A 176 11.56 -6.62 10.72
CA TYR A 176 10.56 -7.36 9.93
C TYR A 176 9.74 -6.45 9.01
N SER A 177 9.34 -5.27 9.49
CA SER A 177 8.67 -4.25 8.68
C SER A 177 9.51 -3.80 7.48
N MET A 178 10.81 -3.56 7.67
CA MET A 178 11.73 -3.19 6.58
C MET A 178 11.89 -4.29 5.53
N ILE A 179 11.93 -5.57 5.95
CA ILE A 179 11.97 -6.71 5.02
C ILE A 179 10.69 -6.73 4.20
N ALA A 180 9.54 -6.61 4.87
CA ALA A 180 8.23 -6.70 4.24
C ALA A 180 8.01 -5.57 3.23
N SER A 181 8.35 -4.33 3.59
CA SER A 181 8.23 -3.16 2.70
C SER A 181 9.22 -3.17 1.54
N THR A 182 10.45 -3.66 1.76
CA THR A 182 11.43 -3.83 0.68
C THR A 182 10.95 -4.88 -0.33
N LEU A 183 10.36 -5.97 0.16
CA LEU A 183 9.83 -7.03 -0.70
C LEU A 183 8.60 -6.56 -1.48
N SER A 184 7.65 -5.90 -0.82
CA SER A 184 6.45 -5.37 -1.49
C SER A 184 6.80 -4.34 -2.55
N GLY A 185 7.69 -3.38 -2.22
CA GLY A 185 8.18 -2.38 -3.16
C GLY A 185 8.85 -2.98 -4.39
N LYS A 186 9.66 -4.03 -4.23
CA LYS A 186 10.30 -4.74 -5.35
C LYS A 186 9.27 -5.39 -6.27
N ILE A 187 8.25 -6.03 -5.70
CA ILE A 187 7.19 -6.65 -6.47
C ILE A 187 6.40 -5.59 -7.24
N ILE A 188 6.05 -4.48 -6.61
CA ILE A 188 5.37 -3.36 -7.27
C ILE A 188 6.21 -2.81 -8.44
N ASP A 189 7.51 -2.64 -8.25
CA ASP A 189 8.42 -2.22 -9.32
C ASP A 189 8.42 -3.23 -10.49
N LEU A 190 8.32 -4.55 -10.22
CA LEU A 190 8.22 -5.58 -11.27
C LEU A 190 6.92 -5.46 -12.07
N PHE A 191 5.78 -5.21 -11.42
CA PHE A 191 4.50 -4.97 -12.09
C PHE A 191 4.60 -3.73 -13.00
N LEU A 192 5.11 -2.63 -12.46
CA LEU A 192 5.27 -1.38 -13.21
C LEU A 192 6.30 -1.52 -14.36
N ALA A 193 7.35 -2.33 -14.18
CA ALA A 193 8.33 -2.60 -15.23
C ALA A 193 7.73 -3.34 -16.44
N HIS A 194 6.85 -4.32 -16.20
CA HIS A 194 6.12 -5.01 -17.28
C HIS A 194 5.25 -4.04 -18.10
N THR A 195 4.68 -3.03 -17.44
CA THR A 195 3.85 -2.03 -18.10
C THR A 195 4.65 -0.87 -18.71
N LYS A 196 5.91 -0.67 -18.32
CA LYS A 196 6.81 0.32 -18.93
C LYS A 196 7.14 0.05 -20.41
N GLY A 197 6.88 -1.15 -20.92
CA GLY A 197 6.80 -1.40 -22.37
C GLY A 197 5.64 -0.67 -23.06
N SER A 198 4.58 -0.32 -22.31
CA SER A 198 3.34 0.33 -22.77
C SER A 198 3.17 1.78 -22.28
N LEU A 199 3.82 2.20 -21.18
CA LEU A 199 3.78 3.58 -20.65
C LEU A 199 4.49 4.63 -21.52
N ARG A 200 5.23 4.22 -22.56
CA ARG A 200 5.62 5.14 -23.65
C ARG A 200 4.41 5.69 -24.42
N LEU A 201 3.24 5.07 -24.32
CA LEU A 201 2.03 5.48 -25.04
C LEU A 201 1.13 6.46 -24.27
N ILE A 202 1.38 6.69 -22.97
CA ILE A 202 0.61 7.67 -22.15
C ILE A 202 1.42 8.97 -21.96
N THR A 203 2.64 9.03 -22.48
CA THR A 203 3.52 10.21 -22.46
C THR A 203 3.96 10.66 -23.85
N ALA A 204 3.31 10.18 -24.92
CA ALA A 204 3.50 10.64 -26.29
C ALA A 204 2.30 11.45 -26.77
#